data_AF-A0A536BVR9-F1
#
_entry.id   AF-A0A536BVR9-F1
#
_cell.length_a   1.000
_cell.length_b   1.000
_cell.length_c   1.000
_cell.angle_alpha   90.00
_cell.angle_beta   90.00
_cell.angle_gamma   90.00
#
_symmetry.space_group_name_H-M   'P 1'
#
loop_
_entity.id
_entity.type
_entity.pdbx_description
1 polymer ?
#
loop_
_entity_poly.entity_id
_entity_poly.type
_entity_poly.pdbx_seq_one_letter_code
_entity_poly.pdbx_strand_id
1 'polypeptide(L)'
;MDRQAAAYDRYGTVHLLRRPFSVAIGNHALATAGPRPLRRYVPPQAVVGVVPYLGGAVSGNDAGPAFRHIEVLRGALTTLSLHLLINREGLLVVDGVSLGFGQSRLTGWRFDGGPSDAPAGTGTVPHRAHGSGEVMLLQWNNPDRIVGGQRLDYIVPVTLFVETRFPDGHLASYVIASSFSVSVDYAAQSG
;
A
#
# COMPACT_ATOMS: atom_id res chain seq x y z
N MET A 1 -31.54 30.25 -40.25
CA MET A 1 -32.94 30.23 -39.77
C MET A 1 -33.38 31.66 -39.58
N ASP A 2 -34.22 32.18 -40.48
CA ASP A 2 -34.76 33.54 -40.37
C ASP A 2 -35.84 33.56 -39.28
N ARG A 3 -35.65 34.36 -38.23
CA ARG A 3 -36.75 34.70 -37.32
C ARG A 3 -37.19 36.13 -37.57
N GLN A 4 -38.49 36.27 -37.75
CA GLN A 4 -39.17 37.52 -38.05
C GLN A 4 -39.82 38.02 -36.76
N ALA A 5 -39.66 39.31 -36.45
CA ALA A 5 -40.39 39.97 -35.39
C ALA A 5 -41.43 40.90 -36.00
N ALA A 6 -42.68 40.73 -35.60
CA ALA A 6 -43.79 41.63 -35.91
C ALA A 6 -43.82 42.73 -34.84
N ALA A 7 -43.69 43.99 -35.25
CA ALA A 7 -43.86 45.14 -34.36
C ALA A 7 -45.12 45.91 -34.78
N TYR A 8 -45.90 46.36 -33.81
CA TYR A 8 -47.11 47.17 -34.04
C TYR A 8 -46.76 48.64 -33.91
N ASP A 9 -47.21 49.47 -34.87
CA ASP A 9 -47.15 50.92 -34.70
C ASP A 9 -48.24 51.44 -33.75
N ARG A 10 -48.20 52.74 -33.44
CA ARG A 10 -49.17 53.39 -32.53
C ARG A 10 -50.63 53.35 -33.01
N TYR A 11 -50.89 52.85 -34.22
CA TYR A 11 -52.22 52.67 -34.81
C TYR A 11 -52.58 51.18 -34.98
N GLY A 12 -51.73 50.25 -34.52
CA GLY A 12 -51.98 48.81 -34.56
C GLY A 12 -51.62 48.12 -35.87
N THR A 13 -50.88 48.77 -36.77
CA THR A 13 -50.45 48.14 -38.03
C THR A 13 -49.16 47.34 -37.83
N VAL A 14 -49.14 46.10 -38.33
CA VAL A 14 -47.98 45.19 -38.20
C VAL A 14 -46.92 45.51 -39.24
N HIS A 15 -45.70 45.76 -38.77
CA HIS A 15 -44.50 45.90 -39.59
C HIS A 15 -43.49 44.79 -39.27
N LEU A 16 -42.99 44.14 -40.31
CA LEU A 16 -42.04 43.03 -40.17
C LEU A 16 -40.60 43.57 -40.25
N LEU A 17 -39.86 43.53 -39.15
CA LEU A 17 -38.49 44.02 -39.10
C LEU A 17 -37.49 42.86 -39.26
N ARG A 18 -36.71 42.87 -40.35
CA ARG A 18 -35.57 41.97 -40.56
C ARG A 18 -34.28 42.76 -40.33
N ARG A 19 -33.62 42.50 -39.20
CA ARG A 19 -32.28 43.05 -38.92
C ARG A 19 -31.30 41.89 -38.72
N PRO A 20 -30.13 41.91 -39.37
CA PRO A 20 -29.08 40.94 -39.07
C PRO A 20 -28.53 41.22 -37.67
N PHE A 21 -28.41 40.18 -36.87
CA PHE A 21 -27.68 40.21 -35.60
C PHE A 21 -26.82 38.96 -35.51
N SER A 22 -25.63 39.07 -34.91
CA SER A 22 -24.80 37.92 -34.56
C SER A 22 -24.82 37.74 -33.05
N VAL A 23 -25.01 36.50 -32.61
CA VAL A 23 -24.87 36.12 -31.21
C VAL A 23 -23.52 35.42 -31.09
N ALA A 24 -22.54 36.09 -30.51
CA ALA A 24 -21.28 35.46 -30.12
C ALA A 24 -21.43 34.91 -28.70
N ILE A 25 -21.59 33.59 -28.57
CA ILE A 25 -21.51 32.91 -27.26
C ILE A 25 -20.04 32.58 -27.02
N GLY A 26 -19.32 33.53 -26.43
CA GLY A 26 -17.92 33.34 -26.01
C GLY A 26 -17.84 32.90 -24.55
N ASN A 27 -17.26 31.73 -24.30
CA ASN A 27 -16.98 31.24 -22.94
C ASN A 27 -15.72 31.98 -22.40
N HIS A 28 -15.87 33.27 -22.08
CA HIS A 28 -14.78 34.10 -21.55
C HIS A 28 -14.66 33.90 -20.03
N ALA A 29 -14.20 32.72 -19.61
CA ALA A 29 -13.68 32.57 -18.25
C ALA A 29 -12.27 33.18 -18.22
N LEU A 30 -12.13 34.32 -17.52
CA LEU A 30 -10.82 34.84 -17.15
C LEU A 30 -10.16 33.82 -16.21
N ALA A 31 -9.34 32.92 -16.77
CA ALA A 31 -8.53 31.99 -16.00
C ALA A 31 -7.38 32.78 -15.36
N THR A 32 -7.60 33.31 -14.17
CA THR A 32 -6.50 33.84 -13.36
C THR A 32 -5.65 32.65 -12.93
N ALA A 33 -4.38 32.62 -13.34
CA ALA A 33 -3.42 31.63 -12.87
C ALA A 33 -3.14 31.91 -11.38
N GLY A 34 -3.94 31.32 -10.50
CA GLY A 34 -3.66 31.31 -9.07
C GLY A 34 -2.39 30.50 -8.76
N PRO A 35 -1.74 30.74 -7.61
CA PRO A 35 -0.62 29.92 -7.19
C PRO A 35 -1.05 28.44 -7.14
N ARG A 36 -0.19 27.56 -7.66
CA ARG A 36 -0.46 26.11 -7.64
C ARG A 36 -0.57 25.67 -6.17
N PRO A 37 -1.63 24.93 -5.78
CA PRO A 37 -1.78 24.43 -4.41
C PRO A 37 -0.54 23.65 -3.98
N LEU A 38 -0.04 23.92 -2.77
CA LEU A 38 1.10 23.21 -2.21
C LEU A 38 0.63 21.84 -1.73
N ARG A 39 1.00 20.79 -2.46
CA ARG A 39 0.69 19.40 -2.11
C ARG A 39 1.83 18.78 -1.32
N ARG A 40 1.51 18.11 -0.23
CA ARG A 40 2.43 17.30 0.57
C ARG A 40 1.84 15.91 0.77
N TYR A 41 2.64 14.90 0.44
CA TYR A 41 2.30 13.48 0.61
C TYR A 41 3.07 12.94 1.81
N VAL A 42 2.35 12.61 2.88
CA VAL A 42 2.93 12.02 4.09
C VAL A 42 2.95 10.50 3.92
N PRO A 43 4.09 9.82 4.17
CA PRO A 43 4.19 8.37 4.04
C PRO A 43 3.30 7.61 5.03
N PRO A 44 2.86 6.39 4.67
CA PRO A 44 2.20 5.49 5.61
C PRO A 44 3.18 5.03 6.71
N GLN A 45 2.62 4.63 7.85
CA GLN A 45 3.32 3.89 8.89
C GLN A 45 2.76 2.47 8.91
N ALA A 46 3.62 1.50 8.62
CA ALA A 46 3.24 0.10 8.55
C ALA A 46 4.33 -0.79 9.11
N VAL A 47 3.95 -2.01 9.44
CA VAL A 47 4.85 -3.07 9.92
C VAL A 47 4.55 -4.36 9.16
N VAL A 48 5.49 -5.30 9.21
CA VAL A 48 5.30 -6.63 8.65
C VAL A 48 4.39 -7.45 9.57
N GLY A 49 3.43 -8.14 8.96
CA GLY A 49 2.73 -9.27 9.55
C GLY A 49 3.10 -10.55 8.81
N VAL A 50 3.08 -11.68 9.50
CA VAL A 50 3.41 -12.98 8.93
C VAL A 50 2.34 -14.02 9.23
N VAL A 51 2.07 -14.90 8.28
CA VAL A 51 1.22 -16.07 8.49
C VAL A 51 2.09 -17.32 8.27
N PRO A 52 2.31 -18.15 9.32
CA PRO A 52 3.13 -19.35 9.20
C PRO A 52 2.33 -20.56 8.71
N TYR A 53 2.97 -21.39 7.90
CA TYR A 53 2.44 -22.67 7.41
C TYR A 53 3.45 -23.79 7.57
N LEU A 54 2.93 -24.97 7.94
CA LEU A 54 3.66 -26.23 7.93
C LEU A 54 3.17 -27.05 6.73
N GLY A 55 4.05 -27.32 5.75
CA GLY A 55 3.71 -28.12 4.56
C GLY A 55 3.86 -27.38 3.23
N GLY A 56 3.50 -28.07 2.13
CA GLY A 56 3.78 -27.65 0.76
C GLY A 56 2.87 -26.54 0.20
N ALA A 57 3.50 -25.59 -0.49
CA ALA A 57 2.98 -24.56 -1.41
C ALA A 57 1.59 -23.99 -1.11
N VAL A 58 1.52 -23.07 -0.15
CA VAL A 58 0.39 -22.15 -0.03
C VAL A 58 0.71 -20.89 -0.84
N SER A 59 -0.27 -20.43 -1.63
CA SER A 59 -0.20 -19.14 -2.32
C SER A 59 -0.03 -18.03 -1.28
N GLY A 60 0.91 -17.09 -1.49
CA GLY A 60 1.20 -15.99 -0.54
C GLY A 60 0.07 -14.97 -0.31
N ASN A 61 -1.15 -15.28 -0.78
CA ASN A 61 -2.35 -14.46 -0.66
C ASN A 61 -3.35 -14.98 0.37
N ASP A 62 -2.98 -15.93 1.23
CA ASP A 62 -3.93 -16.45 2.21
C ASP A 62 -4.39 -15.35 3.19
N ALA A 63 -5.70 -15.26 3.39
CA ALA A 63 -6.35 -14.20 4.17
C ALA A 63 -6.38 -14.49 5.69
N GLY A 64 -5.42 -15.28 6.19
CA GLY A 64 -5.29 -15.60 7.60
C GLY A 64 -4.92 -14.39 8.45
N PRO A 65 -5.16 -14.44 9.78
CA PRO A 65 -4.69 -13.39 10.69
C PRO A 65 -3.15 -13.33 10.64
N ALA A 66 -2.60 -12.18 10.29
CA ALA A 66 -1.15 -11.98 10.25
C ALA A 66 -0.61 -11.57 11.63
N PHE A 67 0.50 -12.19 12.03
CA PHE A 67 1.09 -12.05 13.36
C PHE A 67 2.40 -11.26 13.31
N ARG A 68 2.80 -10.70 14.46
CA ARG A 68 4.11 -10.04 14.65
C ARG A 68 5.09 -10.89 15.46
N HIS A 69 4.60 -11.97 16.04
CA HIS A 69 5.34 -13.00 16.76
C HIS A 69 4.76 -14.35 16.37
N ILE A 70 5.60 -15.32 16.06
CA ILE A 70 5.19 -16.69 15.72
C ILE A 70 6.02 -17.71 16.49
N GLU A 71 5.43 -18.87 16.74
CA GLU A 71 6.11 -20.04 17.27
C GLU A 71 6.35 -21.04 16.15
N VAL A 72 7.55 -21.60 16.08
CA VAL A 72 7.97 -22.56 15.05
C VAL A 72 8.70 -23.74 15.68
N LEU A 73 8.72 -24.86 14.96
CA LEU A 73 9.42 -26.06 15.41
C LEU A 73 10.89 -26.03 15.00
N ARG A 74 11.77 -26.41 15.92
CA ARG A 74 13.19 -26.65 15.65
C ARG A 74 13.36 -27.59 14.46
N GLY A 75 14.18 -27.18 13.50
CA GLY A 75 14.57 -27.98 12.34
C GLY A 75 13.49 -28.10 11.26
N ALA A 76 12.33 -27.48 11.44
CA ALA A 76 11.29 -27.44 10.42
C ALA A 76 11.52 -26.25 9.48
N LEU A 77 11.50 -26.54 8.16
CA LEU A 77 11.42 -25.48 7.15
C LEU A 77 10.02 -24.85 7.21
N THR A 78 9.96 -23.60 7.64
CA THR A 78 8.71 -22.86 7.84
C THR A 78 8.44 -21.96 6.64
N THR A 79 7.24 -22.08 6.09
CA THR A 79 6.74 -21.20 5.02
C THR A 79 5.98 -20.04 5.64
N LEU A 80 6.28 -18.82 5.19
CA LEU A 80 5.74 -17.58 5.75
C LEU A 80 5.18 -16.72 4.63
N SER A 81 3.88 -16.40 4.69
CA SER A 81 3.30 -15.34 3.85
C SER A 81 3.44 -14.00 4.55
N LEU A 82 3.82 -12.96 3.78
CA LEU A 82 4.13 -11.64 4.31
C LEU A 82 3.00 -10.66 3.98
N HIS A 83 2.53 -9.96 5.00
CA HIS A 83 1.43 -9.02 4.92
C HIS A 83 1.86 -7.63 5.39
N LEU A 84 1.27 -6.61 4.77
CA LEU A 84 1.40 -5.24 5.24
C LEU A 84 0.35 -4.97 6.33
N LEU A 85 0.81 -4.71 7.54
CA LEU A 85 -0.05 -4.27 8.64
C LEU A 85 0.08 -2.75 8.77
N ILE A 86 -1.00 -2.04 8.45
CA ILE A 86 -1.00 -0.57 8.40
C ILE A 86 -1.39 -0.03 9.78
N ASN A 87 -0.45 0.67 10.43
CA ASN A 87 -0.71 1.40 11.67
C ASN A 87 -1.37 2.76 11.38
N ARG A 88 -0.92 3.40 10.29
CA ARG A 88 -1.47 4.66 9.78
C ARG A 88 -1.28 4.74 8.28
N GLU A 89 -2.35 5.02 7.55
CA GLU A 89 -2.26 5.27 6.11
C GLU A 89 -1.48 6.56 5.78
N GLY A 90 -1.03 6.66 4.52
CA GLY A 90 -0.45 7.89 4.00
C GLY A 90 -1.49 9.03 4.04
N LEU A 91 -1.04 10.28 4.14
CA LEU A 91 -1.93 11.46 4.23
C LEU A 91 -1.63 12.46 3.12
N LEU A 92 -2.66 12.89 2.40
CA LEU A 92 -2.57 14.03 1.49
C LEU A 92 -2.88 15.32 2.24
N VAL A 93 -1.96 16.28 2.17
CA VAL A 93 -2.14 17.63 2.69
C VAL A 93 -2.03 18.63 1.55
N VAL A 94 -3.00 19.54 1.42
CA VAL A 94 -3.02 20.61 0.42
C VAL A 94 -3.21 21.93 1.13
N ASP A 95 -2.27 22.86 0.94
CA ASP A 95 -2.27 24.19 1.59
C ASP A 95 -2.45 24.09 3.12
N GLY A 96 -1.88 23.04 3.73
CA GLY A 96 -1.95 22.77 5.17
C GLY A 96 -3.20 22.00 5.64
N VAL A 97 -4.18 21.77 4.75
CA VAL A 97 -5.43 21.06 5.06
C VAL A 97 -5.32 19.60 4.65
N SER A 98 -5.73 18.68 5.53
CA SER A 98 -5.83 17.25 5.21
C SER A 98 -6.96 17.01 4.20
N LEU A 99 -6.63 16.41 3.06
CA LEU A 99 -7.60 16.01 2.02
C LEU A 99 -7.86 14.49 2.00
N GLY A 100 -7.40 13.77 3.02
CA GLY A 100 -7.73 12.37 3.24
C GLY A 100 -6.54 11.42 3.14
N PHE A 101 -6.83 10.15 3.41
CA PHE A 101 -5.85 9.08 3.48
C PHE A 101 -5.60 8.45 2.11
N GLY A 102 -4.35 8.09 1.84
CA GLY A 102 -4.01 7.20 0.76
C GLY A 102 -4.39 5.75 1.11
N GLN A 103 -4.41 4.90 0.08
CA GLN A 103 -4.55 3.46 0.22
C GLN A 103 -3.21 2.81 -0.06
N SER A 104 -2.66 2.11 0.92
CA SER A 104 -1.35 1.46 0.79
C SER A 104 -1.49 -0.04 0.53
N ARG A 105 -0.60 -0.57 -0.30
CA ARG A 105 -0.51 -2.01 -0.58
C ARG A 105 0.94 -2.48 -0.63
N LEU A 106 1.17 -3.72 -0.22
CA LEU A 106 2.46 -4.37 -0.40
C LEU A 106 2.67 -4.67 -1.88
N THR A 107 3.83 -4.28 -2.42
CA THR A 107 4.25 -4.62 -3.79
C THR A 107 5.39 -5.63 -3.79
N GLY A 108 6.16 -5.69 -2.71
CA GLY A 108 7.20 -6.67 -2.51
C GLY A 108 7.82 -6.60 -1.13
N TRP A 109 8.78 -7.48 -0.88
CA TRP A 109 9.54 -7.52 0.36
C TRP A 109 10.97 -8.00 0.12
N ARG A 110 11.85 -7.83 1.11
CA ARG A 110 13.21 -8.34 1.11
C ARG A 110 13.58 -8.81 2.51
N PHE A 111 14.12 -10.01 2.62
CA PHE A 111 14.70 -10.50 3.85
C PHE A 111 16.08 -9.88 4.06
N ASP A 112 16.32 -9.20 5.19
CA ASP A 112 17.58 -8.50 5.47
C ASP A 112 18.46 -9.21 6.51
N GLY A 113 18.08 -10.42 6.93
CA GLY A 113 18.83 -11.21 7.92
C GLY A 113 19.95 -12.02 7.28
N GLY A 114 20.65 -12.81 8.11
CA GLY A 114 21.61 -13.80 7.62
C GLY A 114 20.93 -15.03 7.01
N PRO A 115 21.69 -15.91 6.34
CA PRO A 115 21.18 -17.22 5.91
C PRO A 115 20.51 -17.96 7.06
N SER A 116 19.38 -18.61 6.78
CA SER A 116 18.74 -19.51 7.76
C SER A 116 19.45 -20.87 7.80
N ASP A 117 19.05 -21.72 8.75
CA ASP A 117 19.61 -23.08 8.90
C ASP A 117 19.07 -24.07 7.85
N ALA A 118 18.35 -23.58 6.84
CA ALA A 118 17.76 -24.39 5.78
C ALA A 118 18.85 -24.97 4.85
N PRO A 119 18.66 -26.18 4.29
CA PRO A 119 19.56 -26.73 3.28
C PRO A 119 19.78 -25.78 2.10
N ALA A 120 20.96 -25.85 1.48
CA ALA A 120 21.32 -25.00 0.36
C ALA A 120 20.26 -25.05 -0.76
N GLY A 121 19.80 -23.87 -1.19
CA GLY A 121 18.79 -23.73 -2.24
C GLY A 121 17.34 -23.90 -1.80
N THR A 122 17.06 -24.17 -0.51
CA THR A 122 15.69 -24.34 0.00
C THR A 122 15.16 -23.13 0.79
N GLY A 123 16.04 -22.39 1.47
CA GLY A 123 15.67 -21.19 2.21
C GLY A 123 15.59 -19.93 1.34
N THR A 124 14.91 -18.91 1.86
CA THR A 124 14.89 -17.56 1.27
C THR A 124 16.30 -16.99 1.24
N VAL A 125 16.68 -16.47 0.08
CA VAL A 125 17.98 -15.83 -0.14
C VAL A 125 17.98 -14.43 0.50
N PRO A 126 18.90 -14.12 1.42
CA PRO A 126 19.04 -12.78 1.97
C PRO A 126 19.28 -11.69 0.91
N HIS A 127 18.81 -10.49 1.21
CA HIS A 127 19.00 -9.27 0.42
C HIS A 127 18.47 -9.32 -1.02
N ARG A 128 17.70 -10.35 -1.36
CA ARG A 128 16.97 -10.45 -2.63
C ARG A 128 15.56 -9.86 -2.48
N ALA A 129 15.15 -9.05 -3.46
CA ALA A 129 13.78 -8.58 -3.53
C ALA A 129 12.85 -9.68 -4.06
N HIS A 130 11.66 -9.78 -3.44
CA HIS A 130 10.61 -10.73 -3.71
C HIS A 130 9.29 -9.99 -3.96
N GLY A 131 8.43 -10.53 -4.83
CA GLY A 131 7.08 -10.02 -5.04
C GLY A 131 6.19 -10.21 -3.82
N SER A 132 5.13 -9.41 -3.69
CA SER A 132 4.24 -9.44 -2.52
C SER A 132 3.55 -10.78 -2.28
N GLY A 133 3.35 -11.60 -3.31
CA GLY A 133 2.76 -12.94 -3.20
C GLY A 133 3.79 -14.08 -3.07
N GLU A 134 5.09 -13.77 -3.06
CA GLU A 134 6.12 -14.76 -2.80
C GLU A 134 6.22 -15.05 -1.31
N VAL A 135 6.48 -16.32 -0.97
CA VAL A 135 6.63 -16.78 0.41
C VAL A 135 8.09 -16.67 0.87
N MET A 136 8.26 -16.47 2.17
CA MET A 136 9.54 -16.58 2.85
C MET A 136 9.70 -17.99 3.45
N LEU A 137 10.86 -18.59 3.28
CA LEU A 137 11.22 -19.93 3.73
C LEU A 137 12.42 -19.83 4.67
N LEU A 138 12.21 -20.12 5.95
CA LEU A 138 13.25 -20.06 6.99
C LEU A 138 13.21 -21.31 7.86
N GLN A 139 14.39 -21.71 8.35
CA GLN A 139 14.55 -22.81 9.30
C GLN A 139 15.49 -22.38 10.42
N TRP A 140 15.21 -22.85 11.63
CA TRP A 140 16.03 -22.65 12.82
C TRP A 140 16.33 -24.00 13.48
N ASN A 141 17.60 -24.34 13.60
CA ASN A 141 18.07 -25.59 14.21
C ASN A 141 18.41 -25.45 15.69
N ASN A 142 18.52 -24.22 16.17
CA ASN A 142 18.76 -23.91 17.56
C ASN A 142 17.45 -23.43 18.19
N PRO A 143 16.99 -24.05 19.29
CA PRO A 143 15.85 -23.54 20.05
C PRO A 143 16.25 -22.25 20.76
N ASP A 144 15.26 -21.52 21.25
CA ASP A 144 15.53 -20.25 21.92
C ASP A 144 16.37 -20.43 23.16
N ARG A 145 17.27 -19.47 23.36
CA ARG A 145 18.09 -19.42 24.55
C ARG A 145 17.28 -18.81 25.68
N ILE A 146 17.43 -19.36 26.88
CA ILE A 146 16.92 -18.75 28.11
C ILE A 146 18.05 -17.91 28.71
N VAL A 147 17.85 -16.59 28.79
CA VAL A 147 18.81 -15.65 29.38
C VAL A 147 18.09 -14.89 30.49
N GLY A 148 18.59 -14.99 31.73
CA GLY A 148 17.97 -14.31 32.88
C GLY A 148 16.52 -14.75 33.16
N GLY A 149 16.14 -15.97 32.80
CA GLY A 149 14.77 -16.49 32.96
C GLY A 149 13.79 -16.06 31.87
N GLN A 150 14.25 -15.30 30.87
CA GLN A 150 13.44 -14.92 29.70
C GLN A 150 13.90 -15.67 28.46
N ARG A 151 12.93 -16.07 27.64
CA ARG A 151 13.15 -16.62 26.30
C ARG A 151 13.63 -15.49 25.40
N LEU A 152 14.72 -15.74 24.66
CA LEU A 152 15.26 -14.79 23.68
C LEU A 152 14.82 -15.20 22.27
N ASP A 153 13.82 -14.50 21.74
CA ASP A 153 13.30 -14.69 20.39
C ASP A 153 14.35 -14.37 19.31
N TYR A 154 14.22 -15.05 18.16
CA TYR A 154 14.87 -14.63 16.93
C TYR A 154 14.15 -13.43 16.34
N ILE A 155 14.92 -12.40 15.94
CA ILE A 155 14.39 -11.26 15.20
C ILE A 155 14.66 -11.44 13.72
N VAL A 156 13.60 -11.40 12.91
CA VAL A 156 13.68 -11.53 11.46
C VAL A 156 13.49 -10.14 10.84
N PRO A 157 14.56 -9.48 10.35
CA PRO A 157 14.46 -8.18 9.71
C PRO A 157 13.96 -8.30 8.27
N VAL A 158 13.00 -7.45 7.90
CA VAL A 158 12.34 -7.43 6.60
C VAL A 158 12.19 -5.98 6.13
N THR A 159 12.59 -5.71 4.91
CA THR A 159 12.22 -4.47 4.21
C THR A 159 10.95 -4.71 3.39
N LEU A 160 9.96 -3.84 3.55
CA LEU A 160 8.70 -3.82 2.79
C LEU A 160 8.77 -2.77 1.68
N PHE A 161 8.36 -3.15 0.48
CA PHE A 161 8.12 -2.24 -0.64
C PHE A 161 6.62 -1.96 -0.72
N VAL A 162 6.23 -0.71 -0.49
CA VAL A 162 4.83 -0.30 -0.35
C VAL A 162 4.50 0.75 -1.39
N GLU A 163 3.38 0.59 -2.06
CA GLU A 163 2.82 1.62 -2.94
C GLU A 163 1.60 2.22 -2.25
N THR A 164 1.51 3.54 -2.23
CA THR A 164 0.36 4.28 -1.71
C THR A 164 -0.29 5.09 -2.82
N ARG A 165 -1.60 4.91 -3.02
CA ARG A 165 -2.43 5.71 -3.90
C ARG A 165 -3.18 6.78 -3.11
N PHE A 166 -2.87 8.04 -3.34
CA PHE A 166 -3.51 9.18 -2.69
C PHE A 166 -4.86 9.55 -3.34
N PRO A 167 -5.75 10.27 -2.62
CA PRO A 167 -7.08 10.64 -3.13
C PRO A 167 -7.08 11.44 -4.44
N ASP A 168 -6.01 12.19 -4.72
CA ASP A 168 -5.84 12.95 -5.97
C ASP A 168 -5.30 12.10 -7.13
N GLY A 169 -5.14 10.79 -6.93
CA GLY A 169 -4.62 9.85 -7.92
C GLY A 169 -3.11 9.76 -7.95
N HIS A 170 -2.38 10.52 -7.12
CA HIS A 170 -0.93 10.39 -7.03
C HIS A 170 -0.53 9.02 -6.47
N LEU A 171 0.44 8.36 -7.11
CA LEU A 171 1.05 7.12 -6.65
C LEU A 171 2.47 7.41 -6.15
N ALA A 172 2.78 6.94 -4.95
CA ALA A 172 4.11 7.02 -4.36
C ALA A 172 4.56 5.66 -3.85
N SER A 173 5.87 5.40 -3.98
CA SER A 173 6.50 4.17 -3.48
C SER A 173 7.34 4.47 -2.25
N TYR A 174 7.24 3.61 -1.25
CA TYR A 174 7.93 3.71 0.03
C TYR A 174 8.68 2.41 0.35
N VAL A 175 9.79 2.56 1.07
CA VAL A 175 10.62 1.47 1.57
C VAL A 175 10.57 1.53 3.09
N ILE A 176 10.04 0.49 3.73
CA ILE A 176 9.81 0.46 5.17
C ILE A 176 10.61 -0.69 5.78
N ALA A 177 11.57 -0.37 6.65
CA ALA A 177 12.25 -1.38 7.46
C ALA A 177 11.35 -1.82 8.61
N SER A 178 11.21 -3.14 8.79
CA SER A 178 10.38 -3.76 9.82
C SER A 178 11.02 -5.07 10.31
N SER A 179 10.44 -5.68 11.33
CA SER A 179 10.79 -7.02 11.78
C SER A 179 9.60 -7.72 12.44
N PHE A 180 9.69 -9.04 12.54
CA PHE A 180 8.83 -9.88 13.38
C PHE A 180 9.69 -10.79 14.25
N SER A 181 9.09 -11.28 15.34
CA SER A 181 9.75 -12.18 16.29
C SER A 181 9.39 -13.64 16.03
N VAL A 182 10.33 -14.54 16.29
CA VAL A 182 10.16 -15.98 16.17
C VAL A 182 10.64 -16.67 17.44
N SER A 183 9.75 -17.45 18.02
CA SER A 183 10.04 -18.42 19.08
C SER A 183 10.27 -19.79 18.45
N VAL A 184 11.39 -20.45 18.74
CA VAL A 184 11.74 -21.81 18.27
C VAL A 184 11.61 -22.83 19.40
N ASP A 185 10.62 -23.71 19.29
CA ASP A 185 10.35 -24.76 20.26
C ASP A 185 11.07 -26.07 19.93
N TYR A 186 11.36 -26.88 20.96
CA TYR A 186 11.72 -28.28 20.76
C TYR A 186 10.51 -29.00 20.14
N ALA A 187 10.70 -29.68 19.01
CA ALA A 187 9.74 -30.69 18.59
C ALA A 187 9.66 -31.73 19.72
N ALA A 188 8.47 -31.92 20.29
CA ALA A 188 8.27 -32.93 21.31
C ALA A 188 8.71 -34.29 20.76
N GLN A 189 9.77 -34.87 21.32
CA GLN A 189 10.02 -36.30 21.17
C GLN A 189 8.86 -37.01 21.86
N SER A 190 7.91 -37.52 21.08
CA SER A 190 7.01 -38.56 21.55
C SER A 190 7.88 -39.74 21.97
N GLY A 191 7.93 -40.01 23.28
CA GLY A 191 8.50 -41.22 23.86
C GLY A 191 7.68 -42.46 23.55
#